data_AF-A0A7Y4TBX3-F1
#
_entry.id   AF-A0A7Y4TBX3-F1
#
_cell.length_a   1.000
_cell.length_b   1.000
_cell.length_c   1.000
_cell.angle_alpha   90.00
_cell.angle_beta   90.00
_cell.angle_gamma   90.00
#
_symmetry.space_group_name_H-M   'P 1'
#
loop_
_entity.id
_entity.type
_entity.pdbx_description
1 polymer ?
#
loop_
_entity_poly.entity_id
_entity_poly.type
_entity_poly.pdbx_seq_one_letter_code
_entity_poly.pdbx_strand_id
1 'polypeptide(L)'
;MAAVTRNTIQSEAAVVGVIAAAFACYLLVYAAMFAIPAWTFAAAEPRYTAVTKGKVGTMFELDALTQALRASPWKADLSRAAFVQMLTAQQVGLGTFRATTRLTAARRDLRLGLSASPSDAYAWTRLAISEQRIEHEEDAARALSLALQVAPAERKLTAVQFDLAVILWAELDTAGRDALARRLKWAEGRADLKTVLAENSATVLRERLKQWRRDRPW
;
A
#
# COMPACT_ATOMS: atom_id res chain seq x y z
N MET A 1 -58.60 52.99 15.86
CA MET A 1 -57.58 51.95 16.13
C MET A 1 -56.65 51.91 14.94
N ALA A 2 -55.42 52.43 15.06
CA ALA A 2 -54.44 52.37 13.97
C ALA A 2 -53.77 50.99 13.97
N ALA A 3 -53.79 50.32 12.81
CA ALA A 3 -53.10 49.04 12.63
C ALA A 3 -51.59 49.29 12.62
N VAL A 4 -50.88 48.74 13.60
CA VAL A 4 -49.42 48.77 13.65
C VAL A 4 -48.91 47.77 12.62
N THR A 5 -48.49 48.27 11.45
CA THR A 5 -47.79 47.48 10.45
C THR A 5 -46.39 47.15 10.97
N ARG A 6 -46.19 45.89 11.39
CA ARG A 6 -44.85 45.38 11.76
C ARG A 6 -43.96 45.43 10.52
N ASN A 7 -42.83 46.11 10.63
CA ASN A 7 -41.86 46.23 9.55
C ASN A 7 -41.08 44.92 9.41
N THR A 8 -41.62 43.94 8.67
CA THR A 8 -41.07 42.59 8.49
C THR A 8 -39.78 42.57 7.66
N ILE A 9 -39.55 43.61 6.85
CA ILE A 9 -38.43 43.72 5.91
C ILE A 9 -37.07 43.71 6.65
N GLN A 10 -36.97 44.37 7.80
CA GLN A 10 -35.72 44.43 8.57
C GLN A 10 -35.40 43.09 9.26
N SER A 11 -36.41 42.36 9.73
CA SER A 11 -36.21 41.04 10.34
C SER A 11 -35.79 39.98 9.31
N GLU A 12 -36.32 40.04 8.10
CA GLU A 12 -35.95 39.09 7.04
C GLU A 12 -34.49 39.27 6.59
N ALA A 13 -34.05 40.51 6.39
CA ALA A 13 -32.66 40.81 6.03
C ALA A 13 -31.67 40.33 7.10
N ALA A 14 -32.00 40.50 8.38
CA ALA A 14 -31.17 40.03 9.48
C ALA A 14 -31.06 38.49 9.52
N VAL A 15 -32.18 37.78 9.32
CA VAL A 15 -32.20 36.30 9.28
C VAL A 15 -31.36 35.78 8.11
N VAL A 16 -31.53 36.34 6.91
CA VAL A 16 -30.73 35.96 5.74
C VAL A 16 -29.24 36.21 5.98
N GLY A 17 -28.88 37.35 6.57
CA GLY A 17 -27.50 37.67 6.92
C GLY A 17 -26.88 36.67 7.90
N VAL A 18 -27.61 36.27 8.94
CA VAL A 18 -27.16 35.27 9.92
C VAL A 18 -26.98 33.90 9.28
N ILE A 19 -27.92 33.46 8.43
CA ILE A 19 -27.81 32.18 7.72
C ILE A 19 -26.62 32.18 6.77
N ALA A 20 -26.43 33.26 6.00
CA ALA A 20 -25.30 33.40 5.09
C ALA A 20 -23.95 33.39 5.84
N ALA A 21 -23.86 34.08 6.98
CA ALA A 21 -22.66 34.07 7.82
C ALA A 21 -22.38 32.68 8.41
N ALA A 22 -23.41 31.99 8.90
CA ALA A 22 -23.28 30.62 9.42
C ALA A 22 -22.81 29.65 8.32
N PHE A 23 -23.37 29.75 7.12
CA PHE A 23 -22.96 28.94 5.97
C PHE A 23 -21.52 29.24 5.52
N ALA A 24 -21.13 30.52 5.49
CA ALA A 24 -19.75 30.91 5.18
C ALA A 24 -18.75 30.37 6.21
N CYS A 25 -19.07 30.46 7.51
CA CYS A 25 -18.25 29.86 8.57
C CYS A 25 -18.15 28.34 8.42
N TYR A 26 -19.26 27.65 8.12
CA TYR A 26 -19.26 26.22 7.85
C TYR A 26 -18.34 25.85 6.69
N LEU A 27 -18.42 26.57 5.57
CA LEU A 27 -17.55 26.35 4.41
C LEU A 27 -16.08 26.63 4.71
N LEU A 28 -15.75 27.64 5.51
CA LEU A 28 -14.37 27.93 5.91
C LEU A 28 -13.79 26.82 6.79
N VAL A 29 -14.55 26.32 7.77
CA VAL A 29 -14.13 25.20 8.61
C VAL A 29 -13.94 23.94 7.75
N TYR A 30 -14.90 23.66 6.87
CA TYR A 30 -14.82 22.55 5.93
C TYR A 30 -13.58 22.67 5.04
N ALA A 31 -13.36 23.82 4.40
CA ALA A 31 -12.19 24.05 3.56
C ALA A 31 -10.88 23.90 4.34
N ALA A 32 -10.78 24.42 5.56
CA ALA A 32 -9.59 24.27 6.41
C ALA A 32 -9.30 22.80 6.76
N MET A 33 -10.34 22.01 7.04
CA MET A 33 -10.21 20.57 7.33
C MET A 33 -9.61 19.78 6.17
N PHE A 34 -9.83 20.19 4.91
CA PHE A 34 -9.28 19.51 3.73
C PHE A 34 -8.02 20.17 3.17
N ALA A 35 -7.87 21.49 3.32
CA ALA A 35 -6.73 22.23 2.78
C ALA A 35 -5.43 21.90 3.51
N ILE A 36 -5.46 21.76 4.84
CA ILE A 36 -4.24 21.47 5.62
C ILE A 36 -3.67 20.08 5.27
N PRO A 37 -4.46 18.98 5.26
CA PRO A 37 -3.95 17.67 4.82
C PRO A 37 -3.53 17.62 3.36
N ALA A 38 -4.24 18.32 2.47
CA ALA A 38 -3.86 18.39 1.06
C ALA A 38 -2.49 19.07 0.87
N TRP A 39 -2.22 20.14 1.62
CA TRP A 39 -0.94 20.83 1.59
C TRP A 39 0.22 19.97 2.12
N THR A 40 0.02 19.30 3.26
CA THR A 40 1.05 18.41 3.82
C THR A 40 1.34 17.23 2.89
N PHE A 41 0.31 16.69 2.24
CA PHE A 41 0.45 15.65 1.22
C PHE A 41 1.20 16.15 -0.03
N ALA A 42 0.87 17.34 -0.52
CA ALA A 42 1.57 17.93 -1.67
C ALA A 42 3.07 18.11 -1.41
N ALA A 43 3.46 18.47 -0.18
CA ALA A 43 4.86 18.54 0.22
C ALA A 43 5.53 17.16 0.40
N ALA A 44 4.73 16.11 0.65
CA ALA A 44 5.20 14.74 0.83
C ALA A 44 5.52 14.03 -0.49
N GLU A 45 4.84 14.35 -1.60
CA GLU A 45 5.00 13.63 -2.88
C GLU A 45 6.43 13.69 -3.46
N PRO A 46 7.11 14.86 -3.51
CA PRO A 46 8.50 14.93 -3.96
C PRO A 46 9.44 14.11 -3.07
N ARG A 47 9.15 14.04 -1.76
CA ARG A 47 9.95 13.23 -0.82
C ARG A 47 9.72 11.75 -1.03
N TYR A 48 8.46 11.34 -1.22
CA TYR A 48 8.12 9.96 -1.54
C TYR A 48 8.81 9.49 -2.83
N THR A 49 8.76 10.31 -3.89
CA THR A 49 9.44 9.97 -5.15
C THR A 49 10.97 9.91 -5.02
N ALA A 50 11.58 10.69 -4.13
CA ALA A 50 12.99 10.57 -3.82
C ALA A 50 13.30 9.23 -3.10
N VAL A 51 12.47 8.85 -2.13
CA VAL A 51 12.59 7.58 -1.40
C VAL A 51 12.43 6.37 -2.32
N THR A 52 11.46 6.39 -3.26
CA THR A 52 11.28 5.29 -4.22
C THR A 52 12.42 5.17 -5.23
N LYS A 53 13.20 6.25 -5.45
CA LYS A 53 14.44 6.24 -6.23
C LYS A 53 15.67 5.83 -5.41
N GLY A 54 15.49 5.43 -4.16
CA GLY A 54 16.57 4.97 -3.29
C GLY A 54 17.24 6.07 -2.46
N LYS A 55 16.76 7.32 -2.51
CA LYS A 55 17.26 8.37 -1.60
C LYS A 55 16.71 8.14 -0.20
N VAL A 56 17.55 7.59 0.66
CA VAL A 56 17.20 7.35 2.06
C VAL A 56 17.27 8.66 2.85
N GLY A 57 16.15 9.04 3.46
CA GLY A 57 16.08 10.15 4.42
C GLY A 57 16.48 9.72 5.82
N THR A 58 16.55 10.67 6.75
CA THR A 58 16.73 10.37 8.18
C THR A 58 15.49 9.69 8.77
N MET A 59 15.61 8.99 9.90
CA MET A 59 14.44 8.36 10.56
C MET A 59 13.33 9.38 10.85
N PHE A 60 13.69 10.60 11.25
CA PHE A 60 12.74 11.68 11.49
C PHE A 60 11.99 12.10 10.21
N GLU A 61 12.70 12.22 9.09
CA GLU A 61 12.10 12.55 7.80
C GLU A 61 11.15 11.45 7.30
N LEU A 62 11.51 10.18 7.50
CA LEU A 62 10.67 9.05 7.11
C LEU A 62 9.43 8.92 7.98
N ASP A 63 9.53 9.27 9.27
CA ASP A 63 8.39 9.31 10.17
C ASP A 63 7.43 10.44 9.82
N ALA A 64 7.96 11.64 9.55
CA ALA A 64 7.16 12.76 9.06
C ALA A 64 6.48 12.43 7.72
N LEU A 65 7.21 11.77 6.80
CA LEU A 65 6.66 11.32 5.52
C LEU A 65 5.54 10.28 5.71
N THR A 66 5.72 9.30 6.61
CA THR A 66 4.68 8.32 6.93
C THR A 66 3.42 9.02 7.46
N GLN A 67 3.58 9.96 8.39
CA GLN A 67 2.45 10.68 8.98
C GLN A 67 1.71 11.51 7.91
N ALA A 68 2.44 12.20 7.03
CA ALA A 68 1.84 12.94 5.94
C ALA A 68 1.06 12.03 4.96
N LEU A 69 1.61 10.86 4.61
CA LEU A 69 0.93 9.88 3.76
C LEU A 69 -0.32 9.28 4.42
N ARG A 70 -0.28 9.03 5.73
CA ARG A 70 -1.46 8.56 6.49
C ARG A 70 -2.54 9.62 6.65
N ALA A 71 -2.16 10.90 6.63
CA ALA A 71 -3.08 12.02 6.65
C ALA A 71 -3.73 12.29 5.28
N SER A 72 -3.29 11.61 4.22
CA SER A 72 -3.92 11.72 2.90
C SER A 72 -5.41 11.37 2.99
N PRO A 73 -6.29 12.11 2.27
CA PRO A 73 -7.69 11.74 2.17
C PRO A 73 -7.91 10.40 1.43
N TRP A 74 -6.90 9.92 0.68
CA TRP A 74 -7.00 8.69 -0.10
C TRP A 74 -6.44 7.50 0.67
N LYS A 75 -7.31 6.53 1.01
CA LYS A 75 -6.89 5.29 1.67
C LYS A 75 -5.84 4.50 0.90
N ALA A 76 -5.79 4.64 -0.43
CA ALA A 76 -4.76 4.01 -1.28
C ALA A 76 -3.33 4.46 -0.90
N ASP A 77 -3.14 5.67 -0.36
CA ASP A 77 -1.82 6.17 0.04
C ASP A 77 -1.27 5.48 1.31
N LEU A 78 -2.10 4.72 2.02
CA LEU A 78 -1.64 3.87 3.11
C LEU A 78 -0.64 2.80 2.63
N SER A 79 -0.73 2.34 1.38
CA SER A 79 0.27 1.42 0.81
C SER A 79 1.63 2.10 0.62
N ARG A 80 1.64 3.41 0.37
CA ARG A 80 2.85 4.24 0.31
C ARG A 80 3.43 4.47 1.71
N ALA A 81 2.58 4.78 2.69
CA ALA A 81 3.00 4.92 4.09
C ALA A 81 3.64 3.62 4.61
N ALA A 82 3.03 2.47 4.32
CA ALA A 82 3.57 1.16 4.69
C ALA A 82 4.93 0.89 4.05
N PHE A 83 5.13 1.25 2.77
CA PHE A 83 6.43 1.12 2.11
C PHE A 83 7.51 1.92 2.84
N VAL A 84 7.21 3.15 3.25
CA VAL A 84 8.15 3.98 4.03
C VAL A 84 8.47 3.32 5.37
N GLN A 85 7.47 2.76 6.06
CA GLN A 85 7.67 2.03 7.32
C GLN A 85 8.55 0.78 7.16
N MET A 86 8.40 0.02 6.07
CA MET A 86 9.25 -1.13 5.75
C MET A 86 10.71 -0.69 5.52
N LEU A 87 10.93 0.41 4.81
CA LEU A 87 12.28 0.97 4.62
C LEU A 87 12.89 1.44 5.94
N THR A 88 12.10 2.08 6.80
CA THR A 88 12.55 2.46 8.16
C THR A 88 12.90 1.23 8.99
N ALA A 89 12.10 0.16 8.92
CA ALA A 89 12.40 -1.11 9.60
C ALA A 89 13.73 -1.71 9.11
N GLN A 90 14.00 -1.65 7.81
CA GLN A 90 15.25 -2.11 7.22
C GLN A 90 16.45 -1.29 7.71
N GLN A 91 16.32 0.04 7.83
CA GLN A 91 17.39 0.92 8.34
C GLN A 91 17.72 0.71 9.81
N VAL A 92 16.70 0.44 10.64
CA VAL A 92 16.90 0.18 12.07
C VAL A 92 17.46 -1.23 12.31
N GLY A 93 17.32 -2.13 11.33
CA GLY A 93 17.77 -3.51 11.38
C GLY A 93 16.61 -4.47 11.68
N LEU A 94 16.38 -5.41 10.76
CA LEU A 94 15.19 -6.28 10.74
C LEU A 94 15.05 -7.19 11.98
N GLY A 95 16.13 -7.47 12.70
CA GLY A 95 16.08 -8.27 13.94
C GLY A 95 15.72 -7.49 15.20
N THR A 96 15.44 -6.17 15.09
CA THR A 96 15.14 -5.33 16.25
C THR A 96 13.64 -5.28 16.54
N PHE A 97 13.28 -5.17 17.82
CA PHE A 97 11.88 -4.95 18.24
C PHE A 97 11.26 -3.70 17.57
N ARG A 98 12.08 -2.67 17.33
CA ARG A 98 11.66 -1.46 16.60
C ARG A 98 11.27 -1.79 15.15
N ALA A 99 12.04 -2.63 14.46
CA ALA A 99 11.69 -3.08 13.12
C ALA A 99 10.38 -3.89 13.10
N THR A 100 10.19 -4.83 14.03
CA THR A 100 8.94 -5.59 14.17
C THR A 100 7.74 -4.65 14.38
N THR A 101 7.88 -3.64 15.25
CA THR A 101 6.81 -2.66 15.49
C THR A 101 6.44 -1.90 14.21
N ARG A 102 7.44 -1.49 13.42
CA ARG A 102 7.24 -0.79 12.14
C ARG A 102 6.60 -1.70 11.09
N LEU A 103 7.00 -2.97 11.01
CA LEU A 103 6.41 -3.96 10.11
C LEU A 103 4.96 -4.28 10.47
N THR A 104 4.63 -4.37 11.76
CA THR A 104 3.24 -4.52 12.23
C THR A 104 2.38 -3.31 11.86
N ALA A 105 2.94 -2.09 11.97
CA ALA A 105 2.26 -0.88 11.51
C ALA A 105 2.08 -0.87 9.98
N ALA A 106 3.10 -1.29 9.22
CA ALA A 106 3.03 -1.44 7.76
C ALA A 106 1.96 -2.47 7.35
N ARG A 107 1.88 -3.62 8.02
CA ARG A 107 0.84 -4.64 7.81
C ARG A 107 -0.56 -4.05 7.97
N ARG A 108 -0.80 -3.28 9.04
CA ARG A 108 -2.09 -2.62 9.28
C ARG A 108 -2.42 -1.66 8.14
N ASP A 109 -1.48 -0.79 7.76
CA ASP A 109 -1.67 0.19 6.71
C ASP A 109 -1.92 -0.47 5.34
N LEU A 110 -1.21 -1.55 5.02
CA LEU A 110 -1.39 -2.32 3.79
C LEU A 110 -2.77 -2.96 3.72
N ARG A 111 -3.25 -3.58 4.82
CA ARG A 111 -4.59 -4.17 4.86
C ARG A 111 -5.67 -3.12 4.67
N LEU A 112 -5.53 -1.96 5.29
CA LEU A 112 -6.45 -0.84 5.12
C LEU A 112 -6.38 -0.26 3.69
N GLY A 113 -5.18 -0.09 3.13
CA GLY A 113 -5.01 0.39 1.76
C GLY A 113 -5.58 -0.57 0.72
N LEU A 114 -5.34 -1.87 0.88
CA LEU A 114 -5.87 -2.94 0.02
C LEU A 114 -7.40 -3.03 0.08
N SER A 115 -8.03 -2.68 1.22
CA SER A 115 -9.49 -2.59 1.30
C SER A 115 -10.07 -1.51 0.37
N ALA A 116 -9.29 -0.46 0.07
CA ALA A 116 -9.67 0.60 -0.87
C ALA A 116 -9.15 0.36 -2.30
N SER A 117 -8.10 -0.45 -2.47
CA SER A 117 -7.47 -0.75 -3.77
C SER A 117 -7.04 -2.21 -3.85
N PRO A 118 -8.00 -3.16 -3.97
CA PRO A 118 -7.71 -4.60 -3.93
C PRO A 118 -6.91 -5.10 -5.15
N SER A 119 -6.80 -4.30 -6.22
CA SER A 119 -6.03 -4.59 -7.42
C SER A 119 -4.57 -4.08 -7.38
N ASP A 120 -4.10 -3.54 -6.25
CA ASP A 120 -2.71 -3.10 -6.11
C ASP A 120 -1.77 -4.29 -5.80
N ALA A 121 -1.12 -4.82 -6.84
CA ALA A 121 -0.17 -5.92 -6.70
C ALA A 121 1.11 -5.55 -5.94
N TYR A 122 1.52 -4.27 -5.94
CA TYR A 122 2.66 -3.82 -5.14
C TYR A 122 2.31 -3.86 -3.65
N ALA A 123 1.09 -3.43 -3.29
CA ALA A 123 0.60 -3.53 -1.92
C ALA A 123 0.47 -4.99 -1.46
N TRP A 124 -0.08 -5.90 -2.27
CA TRP A 124 -0.13 -7.32 -1.94
C TRP A 124 1.27 -7.94 -1.75
N THR A 125 2.23 -7.60 -2.62
CA THR A 125 3.61 -8.11 -2.50
C THR A 125 4.29 -7.56 -1.24
N ARG A 126 4.10 -6.28 -0.92
CA ARG A 126 4.62 -5.68 0.32
C ARG A 126 3.97 -6.28 1.57
N LEU A 127 2.69 -6.65 1.50
CA LEU A 127 2.01 -7.34 2.59
C LEU A 127 2.63 -8.72 2.79
N ALA A 128 2.85 -9.48 1.72
CA ALA A 128 3.51 -10.78 1.79
C ALA A 128 4.91 -10.68 2.42
N ILE A 129 5.71 -9.69 2.03
CA ILE A 129 7.03 -9.43 2.63
C ILE A 129 6.88 -9.08 4.11
N SER A 130 5.94 -8.20 4.48
CA SER A 130 5.76 -7.77 5.87
C SER A 130 5.34 -8.93 6.77
N GLU A 131 4.40 -9.77 6.32
CA GLU A 131 3.93 -10.96 7.03
C GLU A 131 5.06 -12.00 7.18
N GLN A 132 5.84 -12.25 6.12
CA GLN A 132 6.98 -13.15 6.16
C GLN A 132 8.03 -12.69 7.19
N ARG A 133 8.29 -11.38 7.26
CA ARG A 133 9.27 -10.81 8.18
C ARG A 133 8.84 -10.79 9.64
N ILE A 134 7.54 -10.92 9.92
CA ILE A 134 7.00 -11.08 11.28
C ILE A 134 6.56 -12.52 11.55
N GLU A 135 7.08 -13.49 10.76
CA GLU A 135 6.89 -14.93 10.96
C GLU A 135 5.45 -15.43 10.82
N HIS A 136 4.61 -14.73 10.05
CA HIS A 136 3.27 -15.21 9.66
C HIS A 136 3.30 -15.80 8.24
N GLU A 137 3.90 -16.99 8.10
CA GLU A 137 4.17 -17.58 6.77
C GLU A 137 2.91 -17.91 5.98
N GLU A 138 1.84 -18.39 6.62
CA GLU A 138 0.56 -18.66 5.96
C GLU A 138 -0.11 -17.38 5.41
N ASP A 139 -0.12 -16.29 6.19
CA ASP A 139 -0.62 -14.99 5.75
C ASP A 139 0.22 -14.45 4.60
N ALA A 140 1.55 -14.62 4.69
CA ALA A 140 2.47 -14.21 3.66
C ALA A 140 2.22 -14.95 2.34
N ALA A 141 2.02 -16.28 2.40
CA ALA A 141 1.77 -17.11 1.24
C ALA A 141 0.43 -16.76 0.57
N ARG A 142 -0.62 -16.50 1.37
CA ARG A 142 -1.91 -16.02 0.86
C ARG A 142 -1.78 -14.66 0.17
N ALA A 143 -1.08 -13.70 0.78
CA ALA A 143 -0.84 -12.40 0.19
C ALA A 143 -0.01 -12.48 -1.11
N LEU A 144 0.99 -13.37 -1.17
CA LEU A 144 1.77 -13.62 -2.39
C LEU A 144 0.91 -14.26 -3.49
N SER A 145 0.07 -15.24 -3.14
CA SER A 145 -0.86 -15.87 -4.09
C SER A 145 -1.78 -14.82 -4.73
N LEU A 146 -2.33 -13.90 -3.93
CA LEU A 146 -3.12 -12.79 -4.44
C LEU A 146 -2.30 -11.82 -5.31
N ALA A 147 -1.07 -11.46 -4.89
CA ALA A 147 -0.19 -10.61 -5.68
C ALA A 147 0.08 -11.18 -7.08
N LEU A 148 0.32 -12.49 -7.17
CA LEU A 148 0.58 -13.21 -8.42
C LEU A 148 -0.66 -13.26 -9.32
N GLN A 149 -1.86 -13.35 -8.74
CA GLN A 149 -3.12 -13.37 -9.48
C GLN A 149 -3.52 -11.99 -10.01
N VAL A 150 -3.34 -10.94 -9.19
CA VAL A 150 -3.72 -9.57 -9.54
C VAL A 150 -2.86 -8.99 -10.67
N ALA A 151 -1.55 -9.26 -10.67
CA ALA A 151 -0.65 -8.75 -11.70
C ALA A 151 0.28 -9.85 -12.26
N PRO A 152 -0.25 -10.77 -13.08
CA PRO A 152 0.51 -11.94 -13.56
C PRO A 152 1.72 -11.59 -14.45
N ALA A 153 1.77 -10.36 -14.98
CA ALA A 153 2.77 -9.89 -15.94
C ALA A 153 3.53 -8.61 -15.47
N GLU A 154 3.51 -8.28 -14.17
CA GLU A 154 4.20 -7.10 -13.64
C GLU A 154 5.71 -7.32 -13.51
N ARG A 155 6.49 -6.88 -14.50
CA ARG A 155 7.93 -7.13 -14.62
C ARG A 155 8.73 -6.74 -13.38
N LYS A 156 8.40 -5.58 -12.77
CA LYS A 156 9.20 -5.03 -11.64
C LYS A 156 9.10 -5.88 -10.38
N LEU A 157 8.05 -6.68 -10.24
CA LEU A 157 7.81 -7.53 -9.08
C LEU A 157 8.35 -8.95 -9.26
N THR A 158 8.77 -9.34 -10.48
CA THR A 158 9.08 -10.74 -10.80
C THR A 158 10.20 -11.32 -9.94
N ALA A 159 11.32 -10.63 -9.81
CA ALA A 159 12.44 -11.11 -8.99
C ALA A 159 12.02 -11.31 -7.53
N VAL A 160 11.45 -10.27 -6.92
CA VAL A 160 11.05 -10.30 -5.50
C VAL A 160 9.97 -11.36 -5.23
N GLN A 161 9.03 -11.57 -6.15
CA GLN A 161 7.99 -12.59 -6.00
C GLN A 161 8.55 -14.00 -6.18
N PHE A 162 9.57 -14.21 -7.01
CA PHE A 162 10.25 -15.50 -7.12
C PHE A 162 11.04 -15.82 -5.86
N ASP A 163 11.80 -14.87 -5.33
CA ASP A 163 12.51 -15.04 -4.06
C ASP A 163 11.55 -15.40 -2.93
N LEU A 164 10.45 -14.64 -2.82
CA LEU A 164 9.45 -14.88 -1.79
C LEU A 164 8.72 -16.21 -1.98
N ALA A 165 8.47 -16.64 -3.22
CA ALA A 165 7.87 -17.94 -3.51
C ALA A 165 8.79 -19.12 -3.17
N VAL A 166 10.12 -18.95 -3.26
CA VAL A 166 11.06 -19.97 -2.80
C VAL A 166 11.00 -20.10 -1.27
N ILE A 167 10.91 -18.99 -0.56
CA ILE A 167 10.80 -18.97 0.90
C ILE A 167 9.49 -19.63 1.34
N LEU A 168 8.36 -19.21 0.76
CA LEU A 168 7.00 -19.59 1.19
C LEU A 168 6.43 -20.81 0.45
N TRP A 169 7.28 -21.63 -0.14
CA TRP A 169 6.83 -22.69 -1.06
C TRP A 169 5.94 -23.74 -0.39
N ALA A 170 6.24 -24.08 0.87
CA ALA A 170 5.51 -25.09 1.61
C ALA A 170 4.08 -24.62 1.93
N GLU A 171 3.92 -23.32 2.19
CA GLU A 171 2.67 -22.66 2.58
C GLU A 171 1.85 -22.19 1.36
N LEU A 172 2.46 -22.11 0.18
CA LEU A 172 1.76 -21.75 -1.05
C LEU A 172 0.69 -22.78 -1.41
N ASP A 173 -0.54 -22.30 -1.56
CA ASP A 173 -1.67 -23.09 -2.01
C ASP A 173 -1.57 -23.49 -3.49
N THR A 174 -2.46 -24.39 -3.92
CA THR A 174 -2.56 -24.83 -5.31
C THR A 174 -2.69 -23.64 -6.27
N ALA A 175 -3.55 -22.67 -5.96
CA ALA A 175 -3.79 -21.52 -6.82
C ALA A 175 -2.54 -20.63 -6.96
N GLY A 176 -1.81 -20.42 -5.87
CA GLY A 176 -0.55 -19.68 -5.84
C GLY A 176 0.55 -20.38 -6.64
N ARG A 177 0.70 -21.70 -6.50
CA ARG A 177 1.66 -22.50 -7.30
C ARG A 177 1.32 -22.47 -8.79
N ASP A 178 0.04 -22.58 -9.14
CA ASP A 178 -0.42 -22.46 -10.53
C ASP A 178 -0.20 -21.04 -11.11
N ALA A 179 -0.46 -19.99 -10.31
CA ALA A 179 -0.18 -18.60 -10.71
C ALA A 179 1.32 -18.34 -10.90
N LEU A 180 2.16 -18.87 -10.01
CA LEU A 180 3.60 -18.80 -10.11
C LEU A 180 4.11 -19.51 -11.36
N ALA A 181 3.57 -20.68 -11.69
CA ALA A 181 3.94 -21.42 -12.89
C ALA A 181 3.60 -20.63 -14.18
N ARG A 182 2.43 -20.00 -14.23
CA ARG A 182 2.04 -19.11 -15.35
C ARG A 182 3.00 -17.93 -15.47
N ARG A 183 3.35 -17.31 -14.34
CA ARG A 183 4.28 -16.19 -14.30
C ARG A 183 5.69 -16.57 -14.77
N LEU A 184 6.20 -17.73 -14.34
CA LEU A 184 7.50 -18.24 -14.75
C LEU A 184 7.55 -18.48 -16.26
N LYS A 185 6.51 -19.14 -16.81
CA LYS A 185 6.37 -19.34 -18.26
C LYS A 185 6.27 -18.03 -19.03
N TRP A 186 5.52 -17.05 -18.52
CA TRP A 186 5.43 -15.72 -19.14
C TRP A 186 6.79 -15.03 -19.15
N ALA A 187 7.53 -15.09 -18.04
CA ALA A 187 8.84 -14.46 -17.90
C ALA A 187 9.86 -15.06 -18.88
N GLU A 188 9.80 -16.36 -19.19
CA GLU A 188 10.71 -17.02 -20.14
C GLU A 188 10.64 -16.41 -21.56
N GLY A 189 9.49 -15.85 -21.95
CA GLY A 189 9.33 -15.13 -23.22
C GLY A 189 9.88 -13.70 -23.23
N ARG A 190 10.51 -13.24 -22.14
CA ARG A 190 10.91 -11.83 -21.93
C ARG A 190 12.43 -11.67 -21.90
N ALA A 191 12.98 -11.02 -22.92
CA ALA A 191 14.41 -10.75 -23.01
C ALA A 191 14.93 -9.92 -21.82
N ASP A 192 14.11 -9.00 -21.31
CA ASP A 192 14.42 -8.13 -20.17
C ASP A 192 14.47 -8.85 -18.81
N LEU A 193 13.95 -10.09 -18.73
CA LEU A 193 13.95 -10.89 -17.50
C LEU A 193 14.96 -12.05 -17.53
N LYS A 194 15.83 -12.12 -18.56
CA LYS A 194 16.82 -13.21 -18.68
C LYS A 194 17.74 -13.32 -17.47
N THR A 195 18.15 -12.20 -16.89
CA THR A 195 18.99 -12.18 -15.69
C THR A 195 18.26 -12.78 -14.50
N VAL A 196 17.04 -12.31 -14.22
CA VAL A 196 16.17 -12.82 -13.14
C VAL A 196 15.89 -14.31 -13.30
N LEU A 197 15.75 -14.80 -14.53
CA LEU A 197 15.51 -16.22 -14.82
C LEU A 197 16.75 -17.11 -14.71
N ALA A 198 17.94 -16.51 -14.76
CA ALA A 198 19.22 -17.16 -14.55
C ALA A 198 19.59 -17.21 -13.06
N GLU A 199 18.94 -16.40 -12.20
CA GLU A 199 19.14 -16.43 -10.76
C GLU A 199 18.64 -17.73 -10.13
N ASN A 200 19.22 -18.06 -8.97
CA ASN A 200 18.96 -19.31 -8.26
C ASN A 200 17.47 -19.52 -7.96
N SER A 201 16.74 -18.46 -7.62
CA SER A 201 15.32 -18.55 -7.24
C SER A 201 14.45 -19.10 -8.37
N ALA A 202 14.61 -18.61 -9.59
CA ALA A 202 13.86 -19.10 -10.74
C ALA A 202 14.17 -20.56 -11.05
N THR A 203 15.44 -20.96 -10.96
CA THR A 203 15.87 -22.36 -11.17
C THR A 203 15.30 -23.30 -10.12
N VAL A 204 15.36 -22.92 -8.84
CA VAL A 204 14.76 -23.70 -7.73
C VAL A 204 13.25 -23.85 -7.93
N LEU A 205 12.57 -22.78 -8.34
CA LEU A 205 11.12 -22.83 -8.60
C LEU A 205 10.76 -23.76 -9.76
N ARG A 206 11.56 -23.81 -10.84
CA ARG A 206 11.34 -24.76 -11.94
C ARG A 206 11.36 -26.20 -11.46
N GLU A 207 12.37 -26.57 -10.67
CA GLU A 207 12.49 -27.93 -10.13
C GLU A 207 11.36 -28.26 -9.16
N ARG A 208 11.02 -27.34 -8.26
CA ARG A 208 9.90 -27.53 -7.31
C ARG A 208 8.55 -27.67 -8.01
N LEU A 209 8.29 -26.86 -9.04
CA LEU A 209 7.07 -26.96 -9.86
C LEU A 209 7.02 -28.27 -10.65
N LYS A 210 8.15 -28.74 -11.19
CA LYS A 210 8.25 -30.02 -11.89
C LYS A 210 7.98 -31.19 -10.95
N GLN A 211 8.50 -31.15 -9.73
CA GLN A 211 8.21 -32.16 -8.70
C GLN A 211 6.74 -32.12 -8.29
N TRP A 212 6.22 -30.96 -7.91
CA TRP A 212 4.83 -30.80 -7.49
C TRP A 212 3.81 -31.28 -8.53
N ARG A 213 4.07 -31.07 -9.83
CA ARG A 213 3.20 -31.60 -10.90
C ARG A 213 3.23 -33.12 -11.02
N ARG A 214 4.36 -33.77 -10.71
CA ARG A 214 4.46 -35.24 -10.70
C ARG A 214 3.70 -35.85 -9.54
N ASP A 215 3.70 -35.16 -8.40
CA ASP A 215 3.12 -35.66 -7.15
C ASP A 215 1.60 -35.39 -7.05
N ARG A 216 0.99 -34.71 -8.03
CA ARG A 216 -0.44 -34.39 -8.02
C ARG A 216 -1.25 -35.62 -8.47
N PRO A 217 -2.06 -36.25 -7.60
CA PRO A 217 -3.03 -37.23 -8.06
C PRO A 217 -4.04 -36.50 -8.95
N TRP A 218 -4.31 -37.10 -10.11
CA TRP A 218 -5.28 -36.63 -11.11
C TRP A 218 -6.68 -36.39 -10.53
#